data_AF-A0A2V4YA24-F1
#
_entry.id   AF-A0A2V4YA24-F1
#
_cell.length_a   1.000
_cell.length_b   1.000
_cell.length_c   1.000
_cell.angle_alpha   90.00
_cell.angle_beta   90.00
_cell.angle_gamma   90.00
#
_symmetry.space_group_name_H-M   'P 1'
#
loop_
_entity.id
_entity.type
_entity.pdbx_description
1 polymer ?
#
loop_
_entity_poly.entity_id
_entity_poly.type
_entity_poly.pdbx_seq_one_letter_code
_entity_poly.pdbx_strand_id
1 'polypeptide(L)'
;MEEAYEILNYLPIRFKNQTEQEYIEFLWDSFESNYNNEKYQFSFMAYHMLFMSFVYFNVWQIKKIHQEDYKKITLGFNDCFGSASSPFAFSAEGESRIFLLFTFFGLGKEKIGNYKKLVKRRNDVAHSNGNIFFKAQETVDEKITEILKFADEIQEKTKSAIQDGFEKFLIDSQDEEERRYIDIQEQINEELIHEHYMSRKDIEFCLDYDITQLSEQPNYAEIEKIFEELKTEYAQEEANA
;
A
#
# COMPACT_ATOMS: atom_id res chain seq x y z
N MET A 1 15.24 -10.98 -9.88
CA MET A 1 15.24 -9.55 -10.25
C MET A 1 13.90 -9.08 -10.81
N GLU A 2 13.41 -9.63 -11.92
CA GLU A 2 12.14 -9.20 -12.56
C GLU A 2 10.94 -9.22 -11.60
N GLU A 3 10.73 -10.32 -10.88
CA GLU A 3 9.68 -10.44 -9.86
C GLU A 3 9.76 -9.34 -8.79
N ALA A 4 10.96 -8.83 -8.48
CA ALA A 4 11.13 -7.87 -7.40
C ALA A 4 10.48 -6.51 -7.70
N TYR A 5 10.32 -6.14 -8.97
CA TYR A 5 9.65 -4.90 -9.38
C TYR A 5 8.17 -4.88 -8.97
N GLU A 6 7.56 -6.05 -8.74
CA GLU A 6 6.16 -6.15 -8.33
C GLU A 6 5.85 -5.37 -7.06
N ILE A 7 6.82 -5.19 -6.15
CA ILE A 7 6.59 -4.41 -4.91
C ILE A 7 6.19 -2.96 -5.20
N LEU A 8 6.65 -2.40 -6.34
CA LEU A 8 6.32 -1.04 -6.75
C LEU A 8 4.83 -0.90 -7.10
N ASN A 9 4.16 -1.98 -7.53
CA ASN A 9 2.72 -2.00 -7.79
C ASN A 9 1.88 -1.87 -6.51
N TYR A 10 2.47 -2.14 -5.34
CA TYR A 10 1.84 -1.99 -4.02
C TYR A 10 2.18 -0.64 -3.36
N LEU A 11 3.06 0.16 -3.96
CA LEU A 11 3.44 1.48 -3.45
C LEU A 11 2.62 2.58 -4.15
N PRO A 12 2.48 3.77 -3.52
CA PRO A 12 1.66 4.83 -4.07
C PRO A 12 2.16 5.28 -5.44
N ILE A 13 1.23 5.55 -6.36
CA ILE A 13 1.58 6.13 -7.67
C ILE A 13 1.79 7.65 -7.59
N ARG A 14 1.24 8.30 -6.55
CA ARG A 14 1.42 9.72 -6.24
C ARG A 14 1.69 9.89 -4.75
N PHE A 15 2.78 10.58 -4.41
CA PHE A 15 3.19 10.87 -3.03
C PHE A 15 2.80 12.30 -2.64
N LYS A 16 2.57 12.54 -1.33
CA LYS A 16 2.18 13.87 -0.85
C LYS A 16 3.30 14.89 -0.84
N ASN A 17 4.53 14.42 -0.79
CA ASN A 17 5.69 15.27 -0.85
C ASN A 17 6.85 14.56 -1.54
N GLN A 18 7.74 15.36 -2.10
CA GLN A 18 8.91 14.89 -2.83
C GLN A 18 9.81 14.01 -1.95
N THR A 19 9.93 14.31 -0.66
CA THR A 19 10.79 13.56 0.27
C THR A 19 10.32 12.11 0.46
N GLU A 20 9.03 11.84 0.46
CA GLU A 20 8.50 10.47 0.50
C GLU A 20 8.83 9.70 -0.77
N GLN A 21 8.69 10.33 -1.94
CA GLN A 21 9.08 9.72 -3.22
C GLN A 21 10.59 9.43 -3.26
N GLU A 22 11.42 10.41 -2.91
CA GLU A 22 12.88 10.27 -2.83
C GLU A 22 13.28 9.14 -1.88
N TYR A 23 12.55 8.96 -0.78
CA TYR A 23 12.80 7.87 0.15
C TYR A 23 12.52 6.49 -0.48
N ILE A 24 11.40 6.33 -1.19
CA ILE A 24 11.08 5.08 -1.89
C ILE A 24 12.08 4.79 -3.01
N GLU A 25 12.43 5.80 -3.82
CA GLU A 25 13.45 5.70 -4.87
C GLU A 25 14.81 5.31 -4.27
N PHE A 26 15.22 5.95 -3.17
CA PHE A 26 16.46 5.61 -2.46
C PHE A 26 16.47 4.15 -1.98
N LEU A 27 15.35 3.65 -1.46
CA LEU A 27 15.23 2.26 -1.02
C LEU A 27 15.31 1.29 -2.20
N TRP A 28 14.66 1.61 -3.33
CA TRP A 28 14.73 0.82 -4.54
C TRP A 28 16.15 0.78 -5.11
N ASP A 29 16.80 1.92 -5.27
CA ASP A 29 18.19 2.02 -5.75
C ASP A 29 19.15 1.26 -4.84
N SER A 30 18.94 1.36 -3.52
CA SER A 30 19.70 0.60 -2.53
C SER A 30 19.50 -0.91 -2.70
N PHE A 31 18.27 -1.35 -2.97
CA PHE A 31 17.99 -2.76 -3.23
C PHE A 31 18.68 -3.24 -4.51
N GLU A 32 18.45 -2.56 -5.63
CA GLU A 32 18.94 -2.94 -6.96
C GLU A 32 20.46 -2.93 -7.02
N SER A 33 21.09 -1.84 -6.54
CA SER A 33 22.55 -1.73 -6.52
C SER A 33 23.19 -2.82 -5.66
N ASN A 34 22.65 -3.11 -4.47
CA ASN A 34 23.18 -4.19 -3.64
C ASN A 34 22.93 -5.57 -4.24
N TYR A 35 21.79 -5.80 -4.89
CA TYR A 35 21.49 -7.07 -5.55
C TYR A 35 22.48 -7.35 -6.69
N ASN A 36 22.67 -6.36 -7.58
CA ASN A 36 23.56 -6.45 -8.75
C ASN A 36 25.04 -6.58 -8.38
N ASN A 37 25.44 -6.08 -7.20
CA ASN A 37 26.79 -6.21 -6.67
C ASN A 37 26.95 -7.41 -5.72
N GLU A 38 26.03 -8.38 -5.74
CA GLU A 38 26.06 -9.61 -4.93
C GLU A 38 26.06 -9.37 -3.40
N LYS A 39 25.64 -8.17 -2.97
CA LYS A 39 25.47 -7.76 -1.57
C LYS A 39 24.06 -8.11 -1.09
N TYR A 40 23.66 -9.37 -1.26
CA TYR A 40 22.27 -9.83 -1.06
C TYR A 40 21.70 -9.55 0.32
N GLN A 41 22.54 -9.57 1.36
CA GLN A 41 22.15 -9.21 2.72
C GLN A 41 21.60 -7.78 2.83
N PHE A 42 22.27 -6.80 2.20
CA PHE A 42 21.83 -5.41 2.21
C PHE A 42 20.68 -5.16 1.23
N SER A 43 20.66 -5.90 0.12
CA SER A 43 19.52 -5.94 -0.80
C SER A 43 18.24 -6.37 -0.05
N PHE A 44 18.27 -7.47 0.69
CA PHE A 44 17.14 -7.91 1.52
C PHE A 44 16.68 -6.84 2.53
N MET A 45 17.61 -6.13 3.17
CA MET A 45 17.25 -5.06 4.11
C MET A 45 16.49 -3.92 3.43
N ALA A 46 16.96 -3.47 2.25
CA ALA A 46 16.30 -2.43 1.49
C ALA A 46 14.91 -2.88 1.00
N TYR A 47 14.80 -4.10 0.49
CA TYR A 47 13.54 -4.66 0.03
C TYR A 47 12.50 -4.80 1.17
N HIS A 48 12.96 -5.22 2.36
CA HIS A 48 12.10 -5.24 3.54
C HIS A 48 11.60 -3.85 3.93
N MET A 49 12.41 -2.80 3.77
CA MET A 49 11.97 -1.42 4.06
C MET A 49 10.92 -0.94 3.05
N LEU A 50 11.01 -1.35 1.77
CA LEU A 50 9.93 -1.12 0.80
C LEU A 50 8.62 -1.79 1.24
N PHE A 51 8.70 -3.06 1.65
CA PHE A 51 7.54 -3.79 2.18
C PHE A 51 6.93 -3.11 3.42
N MET A 52 7.74 -2.64 4.36
CA MET A 52 7.21 -1.90 5.52
C MET A 52 6.58 -0.57 5.12
N SER A 53 7.11 0.09 4.09
CA SER A 53 6.51 1.32 3.55
C SER A 53 5.11 1.04 3.00
N PHE A 54 4.95 -0.03 2.20
CA PHE A 54 3.64 -0.53 1.76
C PHE A 54 2.68 -0.73 2.95
N VAL A 55 3.12 -1.45 3.99
CA VAL A 55 2.31 -1.70 5.20
C VAL A 55 1.85 -0.38 5.84
N TYR A 56 2.71 0.63 5.90
CA TYR A 56 2.36 1.94 6.45
C TYR A 56 1.35 2.70 5.59
N PHE A 57 1.49 2.67 4.27
CA PHE A 57 0.50 3.27 3.36
C PHE A 57 -0.87 2.59 3.50
N ASN A 58 -0.90 1.26 3.61
CA ASN A 58 -2.13 0.53 3.79
C ASN A 58 -2.85 0.87 5.12
N VAL A 59 -2.09 0.98 6.21
CA VAL A 59 -2.63 1.48 7.50
C VAL A 59 -3.13 2.93 7.39
N TRP A 60 -2.47 3.76 6.59
CA TRP A 60 -2.90 5.14 6.34
C TRP A 60 -4.20 5.19 5.54
N GLN A 61 -4.37 4.35 4.53
CA GLN A 61 -5.62 4.21 3.77
C GLN A 61 -6.78 3.86 4.70
N ILE A 62 -6.60 2.87 5.57
CA ILE A 62 -7.59 2.49 6.59
C ILE A 62 -7.93 3.68 7.49
N LYS A 63 -6.92 4.44 7.94
CA LYS A 63 -7.12 5.66 8.75
C LYS A 63 -8.01 6.67 8.03
N LYS A 64 -7.80 6.89 6.73
CA LYS A 64 -8.54 7.87 5.93
C LYS A 64 -9.98 7.41 5.65
N ILE A 65 -10.16 6.15 5.28
CA ILE A 65 -11.43 5.60 4.82
C ILE A 65 -12.34 5.25 6.02
N HIS A 66 -11.82 4.52 7.01
CA HIS A 66 -12.59 4.03 8.16
C HIS A 66 -12.19 4.72 9.47
N GLN A 67 -12.32 6.05 9.53
CA GLN A 67 -11.84 6.84 10.68
C GLN A 67 -12.34 6.35 12.05
N GLU A 68 -13.62 6.00 12.15
CA GLU A 68 -14.21 5.57 13.43
C GLU A 68 -13.75 4.18 13.86
N ASP A 69 -13.60 3.25 12.92
CA ASP A 69 -13.09 1.92 13.23
C ASP A 69 -11.58 1.95 13.48
N TYR A 70 -10.84 2.75 12.70
CA TYR A 70 -9.43 3.02 12.93
C TYR A 70 -9.19 3.47 14.39
N LYS A 71 -9.94 4.47 14.88
CA LYS A 71 -9.82 4.92 16.29
C LYS A 71 -10.01 3.78 17.28
N LYS A 72 -10.99 2.89 17.07
CA LYS A 72 -11.28 1.76 17.95
C LYS A 72 -10.16 0.72 17.92
N ILE A 73 -9.72 0.32 16.72
CA ILE A 73 -8.71 -0.74 16.55
C ILE A 73 -7.32 -0.30 17.04
N THR A 74 -7.06 1.02 17.06
CA THR A 74 -5.79 1.58 17.54
C THR A 74 -5.74 1.85 19.06
N LEU A 75 -6.82 1.62 19.82
CA LEU A 75 -6.84 1.90 21.29
C LEU A 75 -5.78 1.15 22.11
N GLY A 76 -5.21 0.06 21.56
CA GLY A 76 -4.13 -0.72 22.18
C GLY A 76 -2.72 -0.45 21.65
N PHE A 77 -2.57 0.56 20.79
CA PHE A 77 -1.32 0.93 20.12
C PHE A 77 -0.79 2.27 20.68
N ASN A 78 0.44 2.63 20.30
CA ASN A 78 1.08 3.86 20.75
C ASN A 78 0.40 5.11 20.15
N ASP A 79 0.61 6.27 20.79
CA ASP A 79 0.00 7.55 20.41
C ASP A 79 0.33 8.04 18.98
N CYS A 80 1.31 7.41 18.33
CA CYS A 80 1.65 7.68 16.93
C CYS A 80 0.44 7.51 15.99
N PHE A 81 -0.50 6.60 16.28
CA PHE A 81 -1.69 6.40 15.44
C PHE A 81 -2.65 7.59 15.43
N GLY A 82 -2.79 8.29 16.56
CA GLY A 82 -3.65 9.47 16.70
C GLY A 82 -3.01 10.76 16.18
N SER A 83 -1.67 10.84 16.26
CA SER A 83 -0.90 12.05 15.94
C SER A 83 -0.16 11.99 14.60
N ALA A 84 -0.20 10.86 13.88
CA ALA A 84 0.50 10.67 12.62
C ALA A 84 0.10 11.73 11.58
N SER A 85 1.08 12.47 11.07
CA SER A 85 0.95 13.40 9.95
C SER A 85 1.37 12.80 8.61
N SER A 86 2.08 11.66 8.62
CA SER A 86 2.43 10.88 7.43
C SER A 86 2.40 9.37 7.74
N PRO A 87 2.34 8.49 6.73
CA PRO A 87 2.39 7.04 6.92
C PRO A 87 3.61 6.57 7.70
N PHE A 88 4.77 7.20 7.48
CA PHE A 88 6.02 6.83 8.13
C PHE A 88 6.06 7.10 9.64
N ALA A 89 5.14 7.90 10.18
CA ALA A 89 4.99 8.08 11.63
C ALA A 89 4.63 6.77 12.36
N PHE A 90 4.03 5.79 11.67
CA PHE A 90 3.70 4.48 12.24
C PHE A 90 4.91 3.62 12.58
N SER A 91 6.10 3.96 12.08
CA SER A 91 7.35 3.29 12.46
C SER A 91 7.60 3.30 13.98
N ALA A 92 7.09 4.31 14.69
CA ALA A 92 7.19 4.44 16.15
C ALA A 92 6.43 3.34 16.93
N GLU A 93 5.49 2.62 16.32
CA GLU A 93 4.82 1.47 16.95
C GLU A 93 5.73 0.25 17.10
N GLY A 94 6.71 0.13 16.20
CA GLY A 94 7.48 -1.08 15.99
C GLY A 94 6.81 -2.03 14.99
N GLU A 95 7.58 -2.41 13.97
CA GLU A 95 7.09 -3.16 12.79
C GLU A 95 6.39 -4.48 13.14
N SER A 96 6.88 -5.24 14.12
CA SER A 96 6.20 -6.48 14.51
C SER A 96 4.81 -6.24 15.08
N ARG A 97 4.60 -5.12 15.78
CA ARG A 97 3.33 -4.81 16.43
C ARG A 97 2.30 -4.31 15.42
N ILE A 98 2.70 -3.55 14.41
CA ILE A 98 1.77 -3.00 13.42
C ILE A 98 0.92 -4.06 12.73
N PHE A 99 1.47 -5.25 12.49
CA PHE A 99 0.74 -6.34 11.84
C PHE A 99 -0.50 -6.79 12.63
N LEU A 100 -0.55 -6.56 13.94
CA LEU A 100 -1.73 -6.88 14.75
C LEU A 100 -3.00 -6.15 14.27
N LEU A 101 -2.87 -5.00 13.59
CA LEU A 101 -4.01 -4.29 13.01
C LEU A 101 -4.73 -5.13 11.96
N PHE A 102 -4.01 -5.91 11.16
CA PHE A 102 -4.62 -6.74 10.13
C PHE A 102 -5.45 -7.89 10.67
N THR A 103 -5.39 -8.18 11.98
CA THR A 103 -6.31 -9.14 12.59
C THR A 103 -7.77 -8.67 12.53
N PHE A 104 -8.01 -7.36 12.52
CA PHE A 104 -9.34 -6.78 12.35
C PHE A 104 -9.87 -6.96 10.92
N PHE A 105 -8.96 -7.07 9.95
CA PHE A 105 -9.27 -7.36 8.54
C PHE A 105 -9.27 -8.87 8.24
N GLY A 106 -9.39 -9.71 9.27
CA GLY A 106 -9.52 -11.16 9.13
C GLY A 106 -8.21 -11.90 8.89
N LEU A 107 -7.06 -11.27 9.11
CA LEU A 107 -5.77 -11.93 9.00
C LEU A 107 -5.45 -12.76 10.25
N GLY A 108 -5.33 -14.08 10.08
CA GLY A 108 -5.19 -15.02 11.19
C GLY A 108 -3.86 -14.93 11.95
N LYS A 109 -3.86 -15.36 13.23
CA LYS A 109 -2.68 -15.33 14.11
C LYS A 109 -1.45 -16.03 13.54
N GLU A 110 -1.64 -17.10 12.77
CA GLU A 110 -0.55 -17.83 12.12
C GLU A 110 0.19 -16.94 11.10
N LYS A 111 -0.56 -16.25 10.22
CA LYS A 111 -0.03 -15.31 9.23
C LYS A 111 0.72 -14.16 9.89
N ILE A 112 0.11 -13.55 10.90
CA ILE A 112 0.76 -12.52 11.73
C ILE A 112 2.07 -13.02 12.32
N GLY A 113 2.10 -14.27 12.79
CA GLY A 113 3.31 -14.91 13.29
C GLY A 113 4.41 -14.99 12.24
N ASN A 114 4.07 -15.28 10.98
CA ASN A 114 5.02 -15.32 9.87
C ASN A 114 5.55 -13.92 9.50
N TYR A 115 4.70 -12.90 9.49
CA TYR A 115 5.15 -11.53 9.20
C TYR A 115 6.09 -11.00 10.29
N LYS A 116 5.82 -11.34 11.56
CA LYS A 116 6.73 -11.05 12.67
C LYS A 116 8.08 -11.76 12.54
N LYS A 117 8.11 -12.99 12.00
CA LYS A 117 9.37 -13.70 11.73
C LYS A 117 10.21 -12.99 10.66
N LEU A 118 9.56 -12.38 9.66
CA LEU A 118 10.24 -11.58 8.64
C LEU A 118 10.96 -10.37 9.26
N VAL A 119 10.26 -9.59 10.10
CA VAL A 119 10.86 -8.47 10.85
C VAL A 119 12.02 -8.94 11.73
N LYS A 120 11.83 -10.06 12.45
CA LYS A 120 12.89 -10.64 13.27
C LYS A 120 14.10 -11.02 12.41
N ARG A 121 13.89 -11.65 11.26
CA ARG A 121 14.98 -12.00 10.34
C ARG A 121 15.71 -10.75 9.86
N ARG A 122 15.01 -9.67 9.51
CA ARG A 122 15.63 -8.38 9.16
C ARG A 122 16.49 -7.85 10.29
N ASN A 123 15.99 -7.86 11.53
CA ASN A 123 16.78 -7.42 12.69
C ASN A 123 18.04 -8.28 12.86
N ASP A 124 17.92 -9.61 12.81
CA ASP A 124 19.07 -10.53 12.93
C ASP A 124 20.16 -10.25 11.89
N VAL A 125 19.75 -9.86 10.68
CA VAL A 125 20.60 -9.51 9.53
C VAL A 125 21.27 -8.14 9.69
N ALA A 126 20.57 -7.18 10.28
CA ALA A 126 21.07 -5.83 10.52
C ALA A 126 22.08 -5.77 11.69
N HIS A 127 22.02 -6.72 12.63
CA HIS A 127 22.94 -6.79 13.75
C HIS A 127 24.36 -7.18 13.29
N SER A 128 25.36 -6.42 13.76
CA SER A 128 26.80 -6.68 13.56
C SER A 128 27.28 -7.90 14.37
N ASN A 129 26.70 -9.07 14.14
CA ASN A 129 27.00 -10.31 14.84
C ASN A 129 28.05 -11.19 14.12
N GLY A 130 28.64 -10.69 13.03
CA GLY A 130 29.68 -11.38 12.24
C GLY A 130 29.15 -12.42 11.25
N ASN A 131 27.83 -12.62 11.15
CA ASN A 131 27.24 -13.57 10.22
C ASN A 131 26.74 -12.88 8.95
N ILE A 132 26.94 -13.55 7.81
CA ILE A 132 26.30 -13.19 6.53
C ILE A 132 25.26 -14.27 6.25
N PHE A 133 23.98 -13.89 6.29
CA PHE A 133 22.86 -14.82 6.17
C PHE A 133 22.46 -15.07 4.71
N PHE A 134 22.59 -14.07 3.85
CA PHE A 134 22.26 -14.13 2.43
C PHE A 134 23.54 -14.05 1.62
N LYS A 135 24.04 -15.20 1.18
CA LYS A 135 25.28 -15.34 0.42
C LYS A 135 25.08 -15.71 -1.05
N ALA A 136 23.88 -16.18 -1.40
CA ALA A 136 23.54 -16.61 -2.74
C ALA A 136 22.26 -15.90 -3.19
N GLN A 137 22.17 -15.64 -4.50
CA GLN A 137 21.02 -14.97 -5.10
C GLN A 137 19.70 -15.68 -4.77
N GLU A 138 19.69 -17.02 -4.88
CA GLU A 138 18.52 -17.86 -4.58
C GLU A 138 17.92 -17.57 -3.20
N THR A 139 18.76 -17.33 -2.19
CA THR A 139 18.30 -17.08 -0.81
C THR A 139 17.61 -15.73 -0.64
N VAL A 140 17.98 -14.71 -1.43
CA VAL A 140 17.28 -13.40 -1.41
C VAL A 140 16.06 -13.44 -2.32
N ASP A 141 16.14 -14.15 -3.45
CA ASP A 141 15.00 -14.35 -4.37
C ASP A 141 13.84 -15.04 -3.64
N GLU A 142 14.09 -16.11 -2.88
CA GLU A 142 13.09 -16.76 -2.03
C GLU A 142 12.43 -15.79 -1.03
N LYS A 143 13.19 -14.82 -0.52
CA LYS A 143 12.65 -13.81 0.41
C LYS A 143 11.84 -12.74 -0.29
N ILE A 144 12.21 -12.36 -1.50
CA ILE A 144 11.44 -11.44 -2.34
C ILE A 144 10.07 -12.06 -2.63
N THR A 145 10.03 -13.31 -3.10
CA THR A 145 8.77 -14.04 -3.35
C THR A 145 7.92 -14.14 -2.07
N GLU A 146 8.53 -14.44 -0.92
CA GLU A 146 7.80 -14.49 0.36
C GLU A 146 7.23 -13.12 0.75
N ILE A 147 7.99 -12.04 0.58
CA ILE A 147 7.55 -10.66 0.86
C ILE A 147 6.39 -10.27 -0.05
N LEU A 148 6.48 -10.53 -1.35
CA LEU A 148 5.42 -10.22 -2.31
C LEU A 148 4.14 -10.98 -2.01
N LYS A 149 4.25 -12.25 -1.62
CA LYS A 149 3.11 -13.02 -1.12
C LYS A 149 2.47 -12.38 0.12
N PHE A 150 3.26 -11.83 1.04
CA PHE A 150 2.72 -11.14 2.21
C PHE A 150 2.06 -9.81 1.84
N ALA A 151 2.62 -9.09 0.85
CA ALA A 151 2.02 -7.88 0.32
C ALA A 151 0.64 -8.17 -0.30
N ASP A 152 0.57 -9.17 -1.19
CA ASP A 152 -0.67 -9.67 -1.80
C ASP A 152 -1.71 -10.09 -0.74
N GLU A 153 -1.30 -10.88 0.26
CA GLU A 153 -2.20 -11.31 1.33
C GLU A 153 -2.77 -10.13 2.14
N ILE A 154 -1.98 -9.09 2.41
CA ILE A 154 -2.45 -7.88 3.10
C ILE A 154 -3.39 -7.10 2.19
N GLN A 155 -2.99 -6.89 0.93
CA GLN A 155 -3.73 -6.15 -0.08
C GLN A 155 -5.14 -6.74 -0.28
N GLU A 156 -5.24 -8.05 -0.46
CA GLU A 156 -6.52 -8.76 -0.59
C GLU A 156 -7.39 -8.65 0.67
N LYS A 157 -6.80 -8.64 1.87
CA LYS A 157 -7.57 -8.42 3.11
C LYS A 157 -8.09 -6.99 3.26
N THR A 158 -7.48 -6.04 2.58
CA THR A 158 -7.93 -4.65 2.59
C THR A 158 -8.77 -4.27 1.38
N LYS A 159 -9.02 -5.18 0.43
CA LYS A 159 -9.83 -4.92 -0.77
C LYS A 159 -11.16 -4.24 -0.47
N SER A 160 -11.92 -4.78 0.48
CA SER A 160 -13.22 -4.20 0.85
C SER A 160 -13.09 -2.77 1.38
N ALA A 161 -12.07 -2.50 2.20
CA ALA A 161 -11.84 -1.16 2.72
C ALA A 161 -11.49 -0.16 1.60
N ILE A 162 -10.67 -0.57 0.63
CA ILE A 162 -10.36 0.27 -0.53
C ILE A 162 -11.62 0.56 -1.36
N GLN A 163 -12.44 -0.47 -1.60
CA GLN A 163 -13.70 -0.33 -2.33
C GLN A 163 -14.72 0.56 -1.59
N ASP A 164 -14.82 0.46 -0.26
CA ASP A 164 -15.65 1.36 0.55
C ASP A 164 -15.20 2.82 0.41
N GLY A 165 -13.89 3.07 0.36
CA GLY A 165 -13.32 4.39 0.10
C GLY A 165 -13.62 4.90 -1.31
N PHE A 166 -13.54 4.03 -2.30
CA PHE A 166 -13.85 4.34 -3.69
C PHE A 166 -15.34 4.64 -3.90
N GLU A 167 -16.24 3.82 -3.33
CA GLU A 167 -17.69 4.05 -3.35
C GLU A 167 -18.01 5.44 -2.80
N LYS A 168 -17.45 5.77 -1.63
CA LYS A 168 -17.63 7.08 -1.02
C LYS A 168 -17.13 8.21 -1.93
N PHE A 169 -15.95 8.07 -2.52
CA PHE A 169 -15.42 9.05 -3.46
C PHE A 169 -16.38 9.29 -4.64
N LEU A 170 -16.94 8.24 -5.24
CA LEU A 170 -17.90 8.36 -6.34
C LEU A 170 -19.16 9.10 -5.90
N ILE A 171 -19.72 8.73 -4.75
CA ILE A 171 -20.92 9.37 -4.20
C ILE A 171 -20.67 10.85 -3.89
N ASP A 172 -19.54 11.16 -3.26
CA ASP A 172 -19.18 12.54 -2.88
C ASP A 172 -18.81 13.39 -4.11
N SER A 173 -18.37 12.78 -5.21
CA SER A 173 -17.95 13.47 -6.44
C SER A 173 -19.05 13.59 -7.50
N GLN A 174 -20.23 13.01 -7.27
CA GLN A 174 -21.34 13.01 -8.24
C GLN A 174 -21.98 14.40 -8.45
N ASP A 175 -21.77 15.32 -7.51
CA ASP A 175 -22.25 16.70 -7.61
C ASP A 175 -21.12 17.59 -8.15
N GLU A 176 -21.28 18.05 -9.39
CA GLU A 176 -20.30 18.91 -10.07
C GLU A 176 -20.13 20.27 -9.40
N GLU A 177 -21.13 20.76 -8.66
CA GLU A 177 -21.07 22.05 -7.96
C GLU A 177 -20.37 21.96 -6.60
N GLU A 178 -20.42 20.80 -5.95
CA GLU A 178 -19.84 20.57 -4.62
C GLU A 178 -18.46 19.88 -4.67
N ARG A 179 -18.14 19.15 -5.75
CA ARG A 179 -16.83 18.50 -5.87
C ARG A 179 -15.70 19.52 -5.94
N ARG A 180 -14.54 19.14 -5.39
CA ARG A 180 -13.41 20.06 -5.22
C ARG A 180 -12.81 20.53 -6.54
N TYR A 181 -12.76 19.65 -7.53
CA TYR A 181 -12.21 19.92 -8.85
C TYR A 181 -13.29 19.72 -9.93
N ILE A 182 -13.45 20.73 -10.79
CA ILE A 182 -14.42 20.68 -11.89
C ILE A 182 -13.97 19.65 -12.95
N ASP A 183 -12.66 19.51 -13.15
CA ASP A 183 -12.11 18.51 -14.04
C ASP A 183 -12.12 17.12 -13.37
N ILE A 184 -12.70 16.12 -14.04
CA ILE A 184 -12.85 14.77 -13.49
C ILE A 184 -11.48 14.11 -13.27
N GLN A 185 -10.56 14.30 -14.22
CA GLN A 185 -9.23 13.73 -14.13
C GLN A 185 -8.46 14.31 -12.93
N GLU A 186 -8.53 15.63 -12.71
CA GLU A 186 -7.96 16.28 -11.53
C GLU A 186 -8.64 15.81 -10.24
N GLN A 187 -9.98 15.68 -10.23
CA GLN A 187 -10.74 15.16 -9.09
C GLN A 187 -10.29 13.74 -8.69
N ILE A 188 -10.14 12.84 -9.66
CA ILE A 188 -9.61 11.48 -9.43
C ILE A 188 -8.20 11.55 -8.88
N ASN A 189 -7.34 12.30 -9.55
CA ASN A 189 -5.92 12.33 -9.24
C ASN A 189 -5.61 12.93 -7.85
N GLU A 190 -6.32 13.97 -7.45
CA GLU A 190 -6.07 14.65 -6.19
C GLU A 190 -6.85 14.04 -5.02
N GLU A 191 -8.16 13.82 -5.18
CA GLU A 191 -9.02 13.38 -4.05
C GLU A 191 -9.03 11.86 -3.87
N LEU A 192 -8.97 11.07 -4.96
CA LEU A 192 -8.92 9.61 -4.84
C LEU A 192 -7.47 9.14 -4.69
N ILE A 193 -6.62 9.43 -5.67
CA ILE A 193 -5.28 8.82 -5.77
C ILE A 193 -4.31 9.42 -4.76
N HIS A 194 -4.06 10.72 -4.84
CA HIS A 194 -3.04 11.42 -4.06
C HIS A 194 -3.41 11.50 -2.57
N GLU A 195 -4.66 11.83 -2.25
CA GLU A 195 -5.09 11.98 -0.86
C GLU A 195 -5.06 10.67 -0.05
N HIS A 196 -5.29 9.53 -0.72
CA HIS A 196 -5.32 8.20 -0.12
C HIS A 196 -4.05 7.38 -0.35
N TYR A 197 -3.05 7.92 -1.06
CA TYR A 197 -1.85 7.17 -1.45
C TYR A 197 -2.18 5.87 -2.20
N MET A 198 -3.10 5.92 -3.17
CA MET A 198 -3.49 4.74 -3.93
C MET A 198 -2.28 4.19 -4.72
N SER A 199 -2.11 2.88 -4.63
CA SER A 199 -1.18 2.10 -5.44
C SER A 199 -1.84 1.59 -6.72
N ARG A 200 -1.05 0.97 -7.61
CA ARG A 200 -1.60 0.29 -8.78
C ARG A 200 -2.58 -0.81 -8.39
N LYS A 201 -2.24 -1.58 -7.36
CA LYS A 201 -3.08 -2.66 -6.83
C LYS A 201 -4.37 -2.18 -6.18
N ASP A 202 -4.38 -0.99 -5.58
CA ASP A 202 -5.62 -0.38 -5.08
C ASP A 202 -6.55 -0.01 -6.23
N ILE A 203 -5.99 0.56 -7.31
CA ILE A 203 -6.77 0.96 -8.48
C ILE A 203 -7.39 -0.25 -9.19
N GLU A 204 -6.69 -1.38 -9.25
CA GLU A 204 -7.26 -2.65 -9.74
C GLU A 204 -8.56 -3.02 -8.98
N PHE A 205 -8.60 -2.84 -7.66
CA PHE A 205 -9.82 -3.06 -6.88
C PHE A 205 -10.93 -2.05 -7.15
N CYS A 206 -10.58 -0.80 -7.43
CA CYS A 206 -11.55 0.22 -7.85
C CYS A 206 -12.15 -0.14 -9.21
N LEU A 207 -11.32 -0.59 -10.16
CA LEU A 207 -11.76 -1.00 -11.50
C LEU A 207 -12.63 -2.25 -11.49
N ASP A 208 -12.40 -3.15 -10.52
CA ASP A 208 -13.24 -4.33 -10.25
C ASP A 208 -14.59 -3.99 -9.59
N TYR A 209 -14.80 -2.76 -9.13
CA TYR A 209 -15.99 -2.39 -8.37
C TYR A 209 -17.23 -2.33 -9.27
N ASP A 210 -18.31 -2.95 -8.83
CA ASP A 210 -19.60 -2.93 -9.53
C ASP A 210 -20.38 -1.65 -9.21
N ILE A 211 -20.16 -0.61 -10.02
CA ILE A 211 -20.83 0.68 -9.85
C ILE A 211 -22.36 0.60 -10.02
N THR A 212 -22.93 -0.48 -10.58
CA THR A 212 -24.39 -0.59 -10.76
C THR A 212 -25.16 -0.62 -9.43
N GLN A 213 -24.47 -0.97 -8.34
CA GLN A 213 -24.96 -0.88 -6.97
C GLN A 213 -25.30 0.57 -6.56
N LEU A 214 -24.74 1.57 -7.26
CA LEU A 214 -24.99 3.00 -7.04
C LEU A 214 -26.07 3.58 -7.97
N SER A 215 -26.80 2.74 -8.71
CA SER A 215 -27.83 3.21 -9.67
C SER A 215 -28.97 4.02 -9.06
N GLU A 216 -29.19 3.92 -7.75
CA GLU A 216 -30.18 4.73 -7.02
C GLU A 216 -29.64 6.11 -6.58
N GLN A 217 -28.36 6.42 -6.80
CA GLN A 217 -27.77 7.70 -6.47
C GLN A 217 -28.35 8.84 -7.34
N PRO A 218 -28.55 10.06 -6.78
CA PRO A 218 -29.21 11.17 -7.47
C PRO A 218 -28.62 11.52 -8.84
N ASN A 219 -27.29 11.45 -8.98
CA ASN A 219 -26.58 11.74 -10.22
C ASN A 219 -25.70 10.55 -10.65
N TYR A 220 -26.31 9.37 -10.79
CA TYR A 220 -25.60 8.16 -11.23
C TYR A 220 -24.88 8.32 -12.57
N ALA A 221 -25.43 9.10 -13.50
CA ALA A 221 -24.79 9.36 -14.80
C ALA A 221 -23.42 10.05 -14.65
N GLU A 222 -23.22 10.89 -13.62
CA GLU A 222 -21.92 11.48 -13.34
C GLU A 222 -20.96 10.47 -12.70
N ILE A 223 -21.45 9.58 -11.84
CA ILE A 223 -20.68 8.45 -11.31
C ILE A 223 -20.15 7.57 -12.44
N GLU A 224 -20.98 7.26 -13.44
CA GLU A 224 -20.55 6.51 -14.63
C GLU A 224 -19.43 7.23 -15.37
N LYS A 225 -19.54 8.55 -15.60
CA LYS A 225 -18.46 9.32 -16.25
C LYS A 225 -17.16 9.30 -15.46
N ILE A 226 -17.22 9.50 -14.15
CA ILE A 226 -16.03 9.47 -13.28
C ILE A 226 -15.36 8.10 -13.34
N PHE A 227 -16.15 7.02 -13.32
CA PHE A 227 -15.61 5.67 -13.42
C PHE A 227 -15.00 5.36 -14.79
N GLU A 228 -15.63 5.80 -15.88
CA GLU A 228 -15.09 5.64 -17.22
C GLU A 228 -13.80 6.48 -17.43
N GLU A 229 -13.68 7.65 -16.82
CA GLU A 229 -12.43 8.42 -16.82
C GLU A 229 -11.33 7.68 -16.06
N LEU A 230 -11.64 7.11 -14.88
CA LEU A 230 -10.68 6.28 -14.13
C LEU A 230 -10.20 5.09 -14.97
N LYS A 231 -11.10 4.41 -15.69
CA LYS A 231 -10.73 3.35 -16.64
C LYS A 231 -9.87 3.86 -17.77
N THR A 232 -10.19 5.02 -18.34
CA THR A 232 -9.43 5.57 -19.46
C THR A 232 -8.00 5.91 -19.05
N GLU A 233 -7.82 6.49 -17.85
CA GLU A 233 -6.50 6.88 -17.34
C GLU A 233 -5.70 5.68 -16.80
N TYR A 234 -6.38 4.72 -16.15
CA TYR A 234 -5.71 3.67 -15.38
C TYR A 234 -6.05 2.24 -15.77
N ALA A 235 -6.95 1.94 -16.70
CA ALA A 235 -6.97 0.59 -17.25
C ALA A 235 -5.64 0.35 -17.96
N GLN A 236 -4.96 -0.75 -17.64
CA GLN A 236 -3.82 -1.17 -18.44
C GLN A 236 -4.38 -1.44 -19.85
N GLU A 237 -3.80 -0.84 -20.89
CA GLU A 237 -3.81 -1.52 -22.18
C GLU A 237 -3.18 -2.89 -21.90
N GLU A 238 -3.93 -3.98 -22.09
CA GLU A 238 -3.35 -5.29 -22.33
C GLU A 238 -2.52 -5.18 -23.64
N ALA A 239 -1.33 -4.58 -23.53
CA ALA A 239 -0.40 -4.37 -24.61
C ALA A 239 0.99 -4.81 -24.12
N ASN A 240 1.17 -6.11 -23.94
CA ASN A 240 1.79 -6.93 -24.99
C ASN A 240 1.86 -8.40 -24.58
N ALA A 241 1.42 -9.23 -25.53
CA ALA A 241 1.72 -10.65 -25.65
C ALA A 241 3.21 -10.91 -25.92
#